data_AF-A0A6P2AID2-F1
#
_entry.id   AF-A0A6P2AID2-F1
#
_cell.length_a   1.000
_cell.length_b   1.000
_cell.length_c   1.000
_cell.angle_alpha   90.00
_cell.angle_beta   90.00
_cell.angle_gamma   90.00
#
_symmetry.space_group_name_H-M   'P 1'
#
loop_
_entity.id
_entity.type
_entity.pdbx_description
1 polymer ?
#
loop_
_entity_poly.entity_id
_entity_poly.type
_entity_poly.pdbx_seq_one_letter_code
_entity_poly.pdbx_strand_id
1 'polypeptide(L)'
;MRRVSSRFILCLFGFAALTAGTVSASADQVARDAAVRLLRQTVHTQRDGSHLAKLFALRQLGDPTLRPLFEQIVDHGEWQVQVHGVLGLAEVSPDRRLDPRLVSRTAAAAAHDAIVASAIDLELIGPEEMAQLLDLAELSPAARVMLYAERTLQGNPPEVESLERFADHDRIQVAALASVLLKQRGRGYALTALQTRLGEEPAARRDQLRLWLLESIRQYELDALFDWARAIAWDDEQRSELIDAAVWTCLHLRPEESFALWRHRIDQIESRARQVYYILMLLAAAGESLNEEWVAAFPSNGDLLNQLARLGRAKALNTDRVTPMIALIDIGHGRTNEWLMAEASRLSAEEAERLYAHIIESIGRPGGMRPDRIALAIEAAARLFTVNPDRIETMIRDEQATEDMRYVMLLGLLETTEERAGRIAAEIVQPGFSRTDSLTLLLVAKHADELTEAQLRRLGMIVAGGGRVSEMVRVQSAWLYLKHQRRIDETLPAIFLP
;
A
#
# COMPACT_ATOMS: atom_id res chain seq x y z
N MET A 1 88.11 -30.30 -16.96
CA MET A 1 88.64 -28.97 -17.37
C MET A 1 87.73 -27.92 -16.74
N ARG A 2 88.14 -27.26 -15.64
CA ARG A 2 88.55 -25.82 -15.55
C ARG A 2 87.54 -24.87 -16.25
N ARG A 3 87.00 -23.77 -15.69
CA ARG A 3 87.06 -23.06 -14.38
C ARG A 3 86.22 -21.76 -14.54
N VAL A 4 85.71 -21.16 -13.44
CA VAL A 4 85.52 -19.68 -13.18
C VAL A 4 84.30 -18.99 -13.84
N SER A 5 83.57 -17.99 -13.30
CA SER A 5 83.29 -17.41 -11.97
C SER A 5 82.21 -16.29 -12.12
N SER A 6 81.48 -15.99 -11.03
CA SER A 6 81.08 -14.65 -10.52
C SER A 6 79.94 -13.78 -11.13
N ARG A 7 79.05 -13.36 -10.17
CA ARG A 7 78.43 -12.03 -9.90
C ARG A 7 76.95 -11.74 -10.26
N PHE A 8 76.15 -11.62 -9.18
CA PHE A 8 75.20 -10.54 -8.76
C PHE A 8 74.12 -9.96 -9.70
N ILE A 9 72.87 -9.87 -9.17
CA ILE A 9 71.85 -8.77 -9.16
C ILE A 9 70.51 -9.41 -8.70
N LEU A 10 70.13 -9.39 -7.43
CA LEU A 10 69.32 -8.42 -6.66
C LEU A 10 68.16 -7.69 -7.41
N CYS A 11 66.95 -7.82 -6.83
CA CYS A 11 65.79 -6.92 -6.91
C CYS A 11 64.92 -6.90 -8.18
N LEU A 12 63.83 -7.68 -8.16
CA LEU A 12 62.58 -7.41 -8.88
C LEU A 12 61.39 -7.99 -8.10
N PHE A 13 61.15 -7.47 -6.90
CA PHE A 13 59.90 -7.63 -6.16
C PHE A 13 59.44 -6.24 -5.75
N GLY A 14 58.57 -5.63 -6.55
CA GLY A 14 58.02 -4.32 -6.23
C GLY A 14 57.37 -3.63 -7.42
N PHE A 15 56.34 -4.20 -8.02
CA PHE A 15 55.42 -3.42 -8.88
C PHE A 15 54.01 -4.02 -9.06
N ALA A 16 53.60 -5.00 -8.25
CA ALA A 16 52.27 -5.63 -8.38
C ALA A 16 51.21 -5.14 -7.37
N ALA A 17 51.56 -4.23 -6.44
CA ALA A 17 50.66 -3.78 -5.37
C ALA A 17 50.01 -2.39 -5.60
N LEU A 18 50.36 -1.67 -6.69
CA LEU A 18 49.91 -0.28 -6.91
C LEU A 18 48.75 -0.13 -7.90
N THR A 19 48.34 -1.18 -8.62
CA THR A 19 47.24 -1.12 -9.59
C THR A 19 45.89 -1.59 -9.03
N ALA A 20 45.87 -2.38 -7.96
CA ALA A 20 44.63 -2.81 -7.32
C ALA A 20 43.93 -1.66 -6.57
N GLY A 21 44.70 -0.74 -5.97
CA GLY A 21 44.16 0.40 -5.21
C GLY A 21 43.49 1.46 -6.08
N THR A 22 43.99 1.70 -7.30
CA THR A 22 43.45 2.74 -8.20
C THR A 22 42.12 2.32 -8.85
N VAL A 23 41.94 1.03 -9.14
CA VAL A 23 40.70 0.50 -9.76
C VAL A 23 39.57 0.42 -8.73
N SER A 24 39.86 0.06 -7.47
CA SER A 24 38.86 0.04 -6.40
C SER A 24 38.35 1.44 -6.07
N ALA A 25 39.24 2.44 -5.95
CA ALA A 25 38.85 3.81 -5.66
C ALA A 25 37.98 4.43 -6.77
N SER A 26 38.24 4.09 -8.04
CA SER A 26 37.39 4.56 -9.15
C SER A 26 36.00 3.94 -9.17
N ALA A 27 35.87 2.66 -8.81
CA ALA A 27 34.58 1.98 -8.80
C ALA A 27 33.68 2.52 -7.66
N ASP A 28 34.25 2.76 -6.47
CA ASP A 28 33.52 3.34 -5.35
C ASP A 28 33.08 4.79 -5.61
N GLN A 29 33.90 5.57 -6.31
CA GLN A 29 33.52 6.92 -6.73
C GLN A 29 32.36 6.88 -7.73
N VAL A 30 32.41 6.01 -8.75
CA VAL A 30 31.34 5.86 -9.74
C VAL A 30 30.02 5.44 -9.10
N ALA A 31 30.06 4.49 -8.16
CA ALA A 31 28.86 4.04 -7.45
C ALA A 31 28.28 5.15 -6.55
N ARG A 32 29.13 5.94 -5.88
CA ARG A 32 28.70 7.11 -5.10
C ARG A 32 28.06 8.18 -5.97
N ASP A 33 28.69 8.53 -7.10
CA ASP A 33 28.15 9.52 -8.03
C ASP A 33 26.81 9.04 -8.62
N ALA A 34 26.67 7.73 -8.86
CA ALA A 34 25.40 7.13 -9.27
C ALA A 34 24.35 7.20 -8.16
N ALA A 35 24.71 6.95 -6.89
CA ALA A 35 23.80 7.05 -5.76
C ALA A 35 23.26 8.47 -5.60
N VAL A 36 24.16 9.46 -5.58
CA VAL A 36 23.81 10.89 -5.48
C VAL A 36 22.93 11.31 -6.65
N ARG A 37 23.25 10.90 -7.88
CA ARG A 37 22.44 11.21 -9.07
C ARG A 37 21.03 10.61 -8.97
N LEU A 38 20.90 9.36 -8.53
CA LEU A 38 19.59 8.72 -8.37
C LEU A 38 18.75 9.43 -7.31
N LEU A 39 19.33 9.73 -6.14
CA LEU A 39 18.62 10.44 -5.07
C LEU A 39 18.28 11.88 -5.47
N ARG A 40 19.14 12.56 -6.23
CA ARG A 40 18.83 13.87 -6.83
C ARG A 40 17.61 13.80 -7.75
N GLN A 41 17.57 12.81 -8.65
CA GLN A 41 16.40 12.59 -9.52
C GLN A 41 15.12 12.24 -8.75
N THR A 42 15.24 11.80 -7.50
CA THR A 42 14.11 11.50 -6.61
C THR A 42 13.58 12.76 -5.92
N VAL A 43 14.44 13.68 -5.48
CA VAL A 43 13.98 14.89 -4.76
C VAL A 43 13.65 16.06 -5.68
N HIS A 44 14.15 16.07 -6.92
CA HIS A 44 13.85 17.12 -7.90
C HIS A 44 12.75 16.71 -8.88
N THR A 45 11.87 17.67 -9.18
CA THR A 45 10.74 17.51 -10.09
C THR A 45 11.18 16.99 -11.47
N GLN A 46 10.64 15.84 -11.84
CA GLN A 46 10.79 15.26 -13.18
C GLN A 46 9.53 15.51 -14.00
N ARG A 47 9.69 15.79 -15.30
CA ARG A 47 8.57 16.10 -16.21
C ARG A 47 7.55 14.97 -16.34
N ASP A 48 7.99 13.74 -16.14
CA ASP A 48 7.17 12.52 -16.22
C ASP A 48 6.54 12.13 -14.86
N GLY A 49 6.80 12.89 -13.79
CA GLY A 49 6.31 12.56 -12.45
C GLY A 49 7.03 11.40 -11.76
N SER A 50 8.05 10.78 -12.37
CA SER A 50 8.71 9.59 -11.84
C SER A 50 9.34 9.77 -10.46
N HIS A 51 9.74 10.99 -10.11
CA HIS A 51 10.25 11.37 -8.79
C HIS A 51 9.28 11.03 -7.64
N LEU A 52 7.96 11.17 -7.84
CA LEU A 52 6.97 10.87 -6.80
C LEU A 52 6.92 9.37 -6.47
N ALA A 53 7.00 8.52 -7.50
CA ALA A 53 7.09 7.06 -7.31
C ALA A 53 8.40 6.66 -6.60
N LYS A 54 9.51 7.36 -6.87
CA LYS A 54 10.79 7.14 -6.19
C LYS A 54 10.76 7.60 -4.73
N LEU A 55 10.12 8.73 -4.42
CA LEU A 55 9.91 9.21 -3.05
C LEU A 55 9.04 8.25 -2.26
N PHE A 56 7.97 7.74 -2.88
CA PHE A 56 7.16 6.68 -2.30
C PHE A 56 7.98 5.41 -2.01
N ALA A 57 8.86 4.99 -2.94
CA ALA A 57 9.73 3.84 -2.71
C ALA A 57 10.72 4.06 -1.55
N LEU A 58 11.25 5.28 -1.36
CA LEU A 58 12.07 5.60 -0.19
C LEU A 58 11.25 5.53 1.11
N ARG A 59 10.03 6.06 1.12
CA ARG A 59 9.11 5.96 2.26
C ARG A 59 8.83 4.51 2.65
N GLN A 60 8.53 3.66 1.67
CA GLN A 60 8.31 2.21 1.88
C GLN A 60 9.51 1.48 2.48
N LEU A 61 10.72 2.05 2.41
CA LEU A 61 11.87 1.46 3.09
C LEU A 61 11.69 1.47 4.61
N GLY A 62 11.00 2.47 5.17
CA GLY A 62 10.80 2.59 6.61
C GLY A 62 12.10 2.69 7.42
N ASP A 63 13.20 3.12 6.80
CA ASP A 63 14.51 3.22 7.44
C ASP A 63 14.60 4.55 8.22
N PRO A 64 14.76 4.53 9.56
CA PRO A 64 14.89 5.74 10.38
C PRO A 64 15.99 6.69 9.95
N THR A 65 17.04 6.18 9.28
CA THR A 65 18.12 7.02 8.76
C THR A 65 17.67 7.97 7.67
N LEU A 66 16.55 7.74 6.99
CA LEU A 66 15.98 8.65 5.98
C LEU A 66 15.47 9.97 6.55
N ARG A 67 15.34 10.10 7.88
CA ARG A 67 14.83 11.31 8.53
C ARG A 67 15.46 12.62 8.02
N PRO A 68 16.79 12.78 7.89
CA PRO A 68 17.40 14.02 7.39
C PRO A 68 17.01 14.35 5.94
N LEU A 69 16.80 13.34 5.09
CA LEU A 69 16.29 13.55 3.73
C LEU A 69 14.87 14.11 3.78
N PHE A 70 14.00 13.50 4.59
CA PHE A 70 12.62 13.92 4.73
C PHE A 70 12.48 15.32 5.37
N GLU A 71 13.31 15.65 6.36
CA GLU A 71 13.40 17.00 6.95
C GLU A 71 13.71 18.07 5.90
N GLN A 72 14.60 17.78 4.93
CA GLN A 72 14.93 18.73 3.87
C GLN A 72 13.82 18.88 2.82
N ILE A 73 13.12 17.81 2.45
CA ILE A 73 12.04 17.90 1.44
C ILE A 73 10.73 18.50 1.98
N VAL A 74 10.54 18.60 3.30
CA VAL A 74 9.38 19.30 3.89
C VAL A 74 9.33 20.76 3.44
N ASP A 75 10.49 21.40 3.26
CA ASP A 75 10.61 22.79 2.83
C ASP A 75 10.78 22.93 1.30
N HIS A 76 10.50 21.87 0.53
CA HIS A 76 10.64 21.87 -0.94
C HIS A 76 9.63 22.84 -1.60
N GLY A 77 9.98 23.44 -2.74
CA GLY A 77 9.11 24.42 -3.43
C GLY A 77 7.83 23.84 -4.05
N GLU A 78 7.80 22.53 -4.30
CA GLU A 78 6.65 21.82 -4.87
C GLU A 78 5.86 21.06 -3.80
N TRP A 79 4.56 21.34 -3.71
CA TRP A 79 3.71 20.81 -2.65
C TRP A 79 3.58 19.28 -2.68
N GLN A 80 3.60 18.63 -3.85
CA GLN A 80 3.55 17.17 -3.93
C GLN A 80 4.76 16.53 -3.26
N VAL A 81 5.94 17.15 -3.36
CA VAL A 81 7.16 16.68 -2.71
C VAL A 81 7.08 16.92 -1.19
N GLN A 82 6.53 18.06 -0.76
CA GLN A 82 6.29 18.35 0.67
C GLN A 82 5.41 17.28 1.32
N VAL A 83 4.35 16.81 0.64
CA VAL A 83 3.47 15.73 1.12
C VAL A 83 4.29 14.47 1.45
N HIS A 84 5.21 14.06 0.55
CA HIS A 84 6.09 12.92 0.82
C HIS A 84 7.08 13.18 1.96
N GLY A 85 7.53 14.43 2.16
CA GLY A 85 8.35 14.81 3.31
C GLY A 85 7.63 14.63 4.63
N VAL A 86 6.44 15.20 4.74
CA VAL A 86 5.63 15.12 5.96
C VAL A 86 5.23 13.68 6.28
N LEU A 87 4.72 12.94 5.29
CA LEU A 87 4.34 11.54 5.49
C LEU A 87 5.55 10.64 5.76
N GLY A 88 6.68 10.89 5.08
CA GLY A 88 7.92 10.13 5.31
C GLY A 88 8.47 10.31 6.72
N LEU A 89 8.41 11.53 7.28
CA LEU A 89 8.78 11.78 8.68
C LEU A 89 7.87 11.04 9.67
N ALA A 90 6.58 10.99 9.39
CA ALA A 90 5.62 10.24 10.19
C ALA A 90 5.91 8.74 10.13
N GLU A 91 6.16 8.18 8.96
CA GLU A 91 6.42 6.73 8.79
C GLU A 91 7.73 6.25 9.41
N VAL A 92 8.77 7.11 9.43
CA VAL A 92 10.07 6.78 10.05
C VAL A 92 10.18 7.25 11.51
N SER A 93 9.10 7.79 12.08
CA SER A 93 9.04 8.15 13.49
C SER A 93 8.86 6.89 14.36
N PRO A 94 9.43 6.83 15.58
CA PRO A 94 9.30 5.67 16.46
C PRO A 94 7.85 5.33 16.83
N ASP A 95 7.01 6.35 16.97
CA ASP A 95 5.58 6.29 17.29
C ASP A 95 4.69 6.16 16.05
N ARG A 96 5.26 6.32 14.85
CA ARG A 96 4.57 6.27 13.57
C ARG A 96 3.38 7.24 13.51
N ARG A 97 3.57 8.45 14.02
CA ARG A 97 2.54 9.50 14.09
C ARG A 97 2.88 10.71 13.22
N LEU A 98 1.84 11.31 12.67
CA LEU A 98 1.92 12.58 11.95
C LEU A 98 2.16 13.73 12.94
N ASP A 99 3.20 14.54 12.74
CA ASP A 99 3.35 15.80 13.48
C ASP A 99 2.44 16.89 12.87
N PRO A 100 1.40 17.35 13.58
CA PRO A 100 0.46 18.37 13.09
C PRO A 100 1.14 19.71 12.75
N ARG A 101 2.27 20.02 13.39
CA ARG A 101 3.02 21.26 13.15
C ARG A 101 3.62 21.26 11.75
N LEU A 102 4.04 20.11 11.23
CA LEU A 102 4.57 20.01 9.87
C LEU A 102 3.51 20.28 8.81
N VAL A 103 2.25 19.88 9.07
CA VAL A 103 1.14 20.21 8.17
C VAL A 103 0.99 21.73 8.03
N SER A 104 0.99 22.45 9.16
CA SER A 104 0.87 23.91 9.18
C SER A 104 2.02 24.66 8.49
N ARG A 105 3.17 24.00 8.29
CA ARG A 105 4.33 24.57 7.58
C ARG A 105 4.21 24.47 6.06
N THR A 106 3.38 23.57 5.54
CA THR A 106 3.21 23.43 4.10
C THR A 106 2.43 24.60 3.53
N ALA A 107 2.84 25.10 2.37
CA ALA A 107 2.36 26.39 1.86
C ALA A 107 0.98 26.29 1.16
N ALA A 108 0.59 25.10 0.71
CA ALA A 108 -0.58 24.91 -0.14
C ALA A 108 -1.72 24.19 0.59
N ALA A 109 -2.94 24.72 0.53
CA ALA A 109 -4.13 24.04 1.06
C ALA A 109 -4.34 22.65 0.42
N ALA A 110 -3.93 22.45 -0.83
CA ALA A 110 -3.93 21.13 -1.48
C ALA A 110 -2.98 20.13 -0.80
N ALA A 111 -1.87 20.59 -0.24
CA ALA A 111 -0.99 19.75 0.57
C ALA A 111 -1.67 19.34 1.88
N HIS A 112 -2.38 20.26 2.55
CA HIS A 112 -3.15 19.92 3.76
C HIS A 112 -4.16 18.80 3.47
N ASP A 113 -4.94 18.94 2.39
CA ASP A 113 -5.93 17.94 1.97
C ASP A 113 -5.26 16.58 1.71
N ALA A 114 -4.18 16.57 0.93
CA ALA A 114 -3.46 15.35 0.58
C ALA A 114 -2.79 14.68 1.79
N ILE A 115 -2.14 15.45 2.67
CA ILE A 115 -1.50 14.94 3.87
C ILE A 115 -2.55 14.33 4.80
N VAL A 116 -3.63 15.05 5.09
CA VAL A 116 -4.68 14.55 6.00
C VAL A 116 -5.34 13.30 5.43
N ALA A 117 -5.72 13.30 4.15
CA ALA A 117 -6.31 12.12 3.51
C ALA A 117 -5.36 10.91 3.59
N SER A 118 -4.11 11.06 3.13
CA SER A 118 -3.14 9.97 3.16
C SER A 118 -2.77 9.52 4.57
N ALA A 119 -2.75 10.43 5.55
CA ALA A 119 -2.42 10.08 6.93
C ALA A 119 -3.59 9.37 7.64
N ILE A 120 -4.84 9.63 7.26
CA ILE A 120 -5.99 8.79 7.66
C ILE A 120 -5.83 7.39 7.04
N ASP A 121 -5.60 7.31 5.73
CA ASP A 121 -5.48 6.03 5.01
C ASP A 121 -4.30 5.17 5.52
N LEU A 122 -3.22 5.80 5.98
CA LEU A 122 -2.03 5.14 6.53
C LEU A 122 -2.08 4.97 8.06
N GLU A 123 -3.20 5.33 8.70
CA GLU A 123 -3.43 5.26 10.15
C GLU A 123 -2.39 6.05 11.00
N LEU A 124 -1.83 7.11 10.42
CA LEU A 124 -0.78 7.94 11.05
C LEU A 124 -1.34 9.01 12.00
N ILE A 125 -2.67 9.16 12.08
CA ILE A 125 -3.34 10.15 12.92
C ILE A 125 -4.01 9.43 14.09
N GLY A 126 -3.54 9.70 15.32
CA GLY A 126 -4.22 9.30 16.54
C GLY A 126 -5.17 10.38 17.05
N PRO A 127 -5.87 10.13 18.18
CA PRO A 127 -6.81 11.09 18.76
C PRO A 127 -6.18 12.44 19.14
N GLU A 128 -4.92 12.43 19.59
CA GLU A 128 -4.20 13.64 19.97
C GLU A 128 -3.80 14.47 18.75
N GLU A 129 -3.20 13.84 17.73
CA GLU A 129 -2.83 14.51 16.49
C GLU A 129 -4.07 15.09 15.79
N MET A 130 -5.18 14.37 15.84
CA MET A 130 -6.46 14.82 15.28
C MET A 130 -7.00 16.06 15.97
N ALA A 131 -6.93 16.13 17.30
CA ALA A 131 -7.32 17.31 18.06
C ALA A 131 -6.43 18.52 17.70
N GLN A 132 -5.11 18.32 17.66
CA GLN A 132 -4.15 19.36 17.28
C GLN A 132 -4.36 19.86 15.85
N LEU A 133 -4.63 18.96 14.89
CA LEU A 133 -4.94 19.34 13.50
C LEU A 133 -6.23 20.17 13.41
N LEU A 134 -7.27 19.79 14.15
CA LEU A 134 -8.52 20.54 14.20
C LEU A 134 -8.35 21.93 14.83
N ASP A 135 -7.36 22.13 15.70
CA ASP A 135 -7.05 23.44 16.27
C ASP A 135 -6.27 24.35 15.31
N LEU A 136 -5.74 23.83 14.19
CA LEU A 136 -5.04 24.65 13.20
C LEU A 136 -6.02 25.59 12.48
N ALA A 137 -5.76 26.89 12.55
CA ALA A 137 -6.58 27.92 11.91
C ALA A 137 -6.61 27.79 10.37
N GLU A 138 -5.47 27.49 9.76
CA GLU A 138 -5.28 27.39 8.30
C GLU A 138 -5.62 26.00 7.73
N LEU A 139 -6.18 25.09 8.54
CA LEU A 139 -6.63 23.80 8.03
C LEU A 139 -7.80 24.01 7.07
N SER A 140 -7.72 23.41 5.89
CA SER A 140 -8.77 23.54 4.90
C SER A 140 -10.12 23.03 5.43
N PRO A 141 -11.26 23.59 4.95
CA PRO A 141 -12.58 23.05 5.28
C PRO A 141 -12.76 21.58 4.91
N ALA A 142 -12.14 21.13 3.81
CA ALA A 142 -12.25 19.74 3.35
C ALA A 142 -11.54 18.79 4.33
N ALA A 143 -10.28 19.07 4.66
CA ALA A 143 -9.51 18.30 5.62
C ALA A 143 -10.18 18.28 7.00
N ARG A 144 -10.73 19.41 7.44
CA ARG A 144 -11.45 19.50 8.72
C ARG A 144 -12.68 18.60 8.78
N VAL A 145 -13.51 18.60 7.73
CA VAL A 145 -14.70 17.74 7.69
C VAL A 145 -14.33 16.26 7.57
N MET A 146 -13.21 15.92 6.90
CA MET A 146 -12.67 14.54 6.90
C MET A 146 -12.26 14.10 8.31
N LEU A 147 -11.54 14.94 9.07
CA LEU A 147 -11.19 14.64 10.46
C LEU A 147 -12.43 14.51 11.35
N TYR A 148 -13.49 15.29 11.10
CA TYR A 148 -14.77 15.14 11.80
C TYR A 148 -15.48 13.82 11.46
N ALA A 149 -15.38 13.36 10.22
CA ALA A 149 -15.91 12.06 9.82
C ALA A 149 -15.15 10.93 10.52
N GLU A 150 -13.82 11.01 10.55
CA GLU A 150 -12.95 10.07 11.26
C GLU A 150 -13.25 10.06 12.78
N ARG A 151 -13.40 11.23 13.41
CA ARG A 151 -13.84 11.32 14.81
C ARG A 151 -15.18 10.65 15.07
N THR A 152 -16.10 10.72 14.10
CA THR A 152 -17.41 10.07 14.19
C THR A 152 -17.28 8.56 14.18
N LEU A 153 -16.44 8.02 13.28
CA LEU A 153 -16.11 6.59 13.23
C LEU A 153 -15.48 6.10 14.54
N GLN A 154 -14.60 6.91 15.14
CA GLN A 154 -13.95 6.62 16.44
C GLN A 154 -14.87 6.83 17.66
N GLY A 155 -16.17 7.10 17.48
CA GLY A 155 -17.13 7.28 18.57
C GLY A 155 -17.06 8.63 19.30
N ASN A 156 -16.29 9.59 18.79
CA ASN A 156 -16.10 10.93 19.38
C ASN A 156 -16.60 12.05 18.45
N PRO A 157 -17.87 12.01 17.99
CA PRO A 157 -18.38 12.89 16.95
C PRO A 157 -18.29 14.37 17.34
N PRO A 158 -18.12 15.27 16.35
CA PRO A 158 -18.06 16.70 16.61
C PRO A 158 -19.38 17.27 17.13
N GLU A 159 -19.30 18.49 17.65
CA GLU A 159 -20.47 19.29 17.98
C GLU A 159 -21.29 19.62 16.73
N VAL A 160 -22.62 19.63 16.89
CA VAL A 160 -23.56 19.90 15.78
C VAL A 160 -23.29 21.27 15.16
N GLU A 161 -23.10 22.31 15.97
CA GLU A 161 -22.84 23.67 15.50
C GLU A 161 -21.58 23.76 14.63
N SER A 162 -20.55 22.96 14.96
CA SER A 162 -19.31 22.92 14.17
C SER A 162 -19.57 22.40 12.75
N LEU A 163 -20.48 21.43 12.59
CA LEU A 163 -20.86 20.89 11.27
C LEU A 163 -21.84 21.79 10.51
N GLU A 164 -22.74 22.49 11.21
CA GLU A 164 -23.73 23.38 10.58
C GLU A 164 -23.05 24.46 9.73
N ARG A 165 -21.92 25.00 10.19
CA ARG A 165 -21.11 25.98 9.44
C ARG A 165 -20.58 25.43 8.11
N PHE A 166 -20.39 24.11 7.99
CA PHE A 166 -19.89 23.48 6.77
C PHE A 166 -21.00 23.01 5.84
N ALA A 167 -22.22 22.77 6.34
CA ALA A 167 -23.35 22.30 5.54
C ALA A 167 -23.76 23.29 4.43
N ASP A 168 -23.56 24.59 4.66
CA ASP A 168 -23.86 25.66 3.70
C ASP A 168 -22.62 26.13 2.91
N HIS A 169 -21.50 25.41 3.00
CA HIS A 169 -20.26 25.80 2.34
C HIS A 169 -20.36 25.81 0.80
N ASP A 170 -19.68 26.76 0.15
CA ASP A 170 -19.69 26.93 -1.32
C ASP A 170 -19.18 25.71 -2.08
N ARG A 171 -18.09 25.11 -1.59
CA ARG A 171 -17.60 23.81 -2.10
C ARG A 171 -18.59 22.71 -1.71
N ILE A 172 -19.36 22.23 -2.70
CA ILE A 172 -20.42 21.24 -2.50
C ILE A 172 -19.94 19.93 -1.84
N GLN A 173 -18.69 19.49 -2.04
CA GLN A 173 -18.16 18.31 -1.34
C GLN A 173 -18.08 18.51 0.18
N VAL A 174 -17.67 19.70 0.62
CA VAL A 174 -17.57 20.03 2.05
C VAL A 174 -18.97 20.05 2.67
N ALA A 175 -19.90 20.74 1.99
CA ALA A 175 -21.32 20.75 2.35
C ALA A 175 -21.93 19.36 2.39
N ALA A 176 -21.60 18.52 1.43
CA ALA A 176 -22.13 17.17 1.29
C ALA A 176 -21.72 16.27 2.46
N LEU A 177 -20.42 16.19 2.77
CA LEU A 177 -19.95 15.37 3.90
C LEU A 177 -20.44 15.91 5.25
N ALA A 178 -20.44 17.23 5.44
CA ALA A 178 -21.00 17.84 6.65
C ALA A 178 -22.51 17.52 6.82
N SER A 179 -23.28 17.55 5.73
CA SER A 179 -24.72 17.25 5.75
C SER A 179 -25.03 15.80 6.10
N VAL A 180 -24.25 14.83 5.61
CA VAL A 180 -24.43 13.42 5.99
C VAL A 180 -24.01 13.18 7.44
N LEU A 181 -22.95 13.84 7.93
CA LEU A 181 -22.58 13.79 9.35
C LEU A 181 -23.67 14.42 10.24
N LEU A 182 -24.27 15.55 9.83
CA LEU A 182 -25.42 16.14 10.52
C LEU A 182 -26.62 15.19 10.56
N LYS A 183 -26.91 14.51 9.45
CA LYS A 183 -27.95 13.48 9.40
C LYS A 183 -27.66 12.35 10.39
N GLN A 184 -26.41 11.87 10.47
CA GLN A 184 -25.97 10.88 11.47
C GLN A 184 -26.20 11.37 12.91
N ARG A 185 -26.11 12.68 13.15
CA ARG A 185 -26.39 13.33 14.44
C ARG A 185 -27.88 13.65 14.66
N GLY A 186 -28.78 13.14 13.81
CA GLY A 186 -30.23 13.35 13.92
C GLY A 186 -30.73 14.67 13.33
N ARG A 187 -29.89 15.44 12.65
CA ARG A 187 -30.24 16.71 11.99
C ARG A 187 -30.47 16.50 10.49
N GLY A 188 -31.60 15.90 10.14
CA GLY A 188 -31.91 15.53 8.76
C GLY A 188 -32.14 16.70 7.79
N TYR A 189 -32.41 17.91 8.29
CA TYR A 189 -32.70 19.08 7.45
C TYR A 189 -31.54 19.42 6.50
N ALA A 190 -30.30 19.23 6.94
CA ALA A 190 -29.11 19.53 6.14
C ALA A 190 -29.01 18.62 4.91
N LEU A 191 -29.35 17.34 5.06
CA LEU A 191 -29.41 16.40 3.93
C LEU A 191 -30.49 16.81 2.92
N THR A 192 -31.65 17.28 3.39
CA THR A 192 -32.72 17.76 2.50
C THR A 192 -32.30 19.02 1.72
N ALA A 193 -31.63 19.97 2.39
CA ALA A 193 -31.06 21.14 1.73
C ALA A 193 -29.98 20.75 0.70
N LEU A 194 -29.10 19.81 1.05
CA LEU A 194 -28.11 19.26 0.12
C LEU A 194 -28.77 18.60 -1.10
N GLN A 195 -29.84 17.82 -0.92
CA GLN A 195 -30.54 17.17 -2.04
C GLN A 195 -31.11 18.19 -3.03
N THR A 196 -31.58 19.33 -2.53
CA THR A 196 -32.05 20.45 -3.38
C THR A 196 -30.90 21.01 -4.20
N ARG A 197 -29.76 21.33 -3.55
CA ARG A 197 -28.54 21.83 -4.22
C ARG A 197 -27.99 20.82 -5.24
N LEU A 198 -27.95 19.54 -4.89
CA LEU A 198 -27.54 18.47 -5.82
C LEU A 198 -28.47 18.37 -7.03
N GLY A 199 -29.74 18.75 -6.90
CA GLY A 199 -30.69 18.82 -8.02
C GLY A 199 -30.35 19.90 -9.05
N GLU A 200 -29.66 20.95 -8.62
CA GLU A 200 -29.23 22.08 -9.47
C GLU A 200 -27.91 21.79 -10.21
N GLU A 201 -27.14 20.80 -9.75
CA GLU A 201 -25.89 20.38 -10.38
C GLU A 201 -26.13 19.63 -11.70
N PRO A 202 -25.22 19.78 -12.70
CA PRO A 202 -25.23 18.95 -13.89
C PRO A 202 -25.23 17.45 -13.55
N ALA A 203 -25.98 16.63 -14.30
CA ALA A 203 -26.19 15.21 -14.00
C ALA A 203 -24.88 14.44 -13.74
N ALA A 204 -23.86 14.62 -14.59
CA ALA A 204 -22.57 13.96 -14.42
C ALA A 204 -21.87 14.34 -13.10
N ARG A 205 -21.97 15.61 -12.69
CA ARG A 205 -21.37 16.11 -11.46
C ARG A 205 -22.13 15.64 -10.23
N ARG A 206 -23.46 15.69 -10.28
CA ARG A 206 -24.35 15.15 -9.25
C ARG A 206 -24.08 13.67 -8.99
N ASP A 207 -23.95 12.86 -10.04
CA ASP A 207 -23.70 11.42 -9.90
C ASP A 207 -22.33 11.14 -9.30
N GLN A 208 -21.29 11.89 -9.72
CA GLN A 208 -19.95 11.80 -9.12
C GLN A 208 -19.97 12.12 -7.62
N LEU A 209 -20.72 13.15 -7.21
CA LEU A 209 -20.86 13.52 -5.80
C LEU A 209 -21.62 12.45 -5.00
N ARG A 210 -22.67 11.88 -5.57
CA ARG A 210 -23.43 10.79 -4.92
C ARG A 210 -22.60 9.52 -4.77
N LEU A 211 -21.81 9.15 -5.78
CA LEU A 211 -20.88 8.02 -5.70
C LEU A 211 -19.86 8.21 -4.57
N TRP A 212 -19.25 9.40 -4.52
CA TRP A 212 -18.32 9.76 -3.44
C TRP A 212 -18.99 9.74 -2.05
N LEU A 213 -20.22 10.28 -1.93
CA LEU A 213 -20.98 10.21 -0.67
C LEU A 213 -21.29 8.78 -0.24
N LEU A 214 -21.69 7.90 -1.17
CA LEU A 214 -21.95 6.50 -0.86
C LEU A 214 -20.71 5.76 -0.38
N GLU A 215 -19.52 6.10 -0.91
CA GLU A 215 -18.23 5.63 -0.40
C GLU A 215 -17.97 6.15 1.01
N SER A 216 -18.07 7.47 1.24
CA SER A 216 -17.87 8.05 2.56
C SER A 216 -18.84 7.50 3.62
N ILE A 217 -20.10 7.25 3.25
CA ILE A 217 -21.09 6.64 4.15
C ILE A 217 -20.65 5.25 4.60
N ARG A 218 -20.03 4.46 3.70
CA ARG A 218 -19.48 3.14 4.06
C ARG A 218 -18.23 3.29 4.90
N GLN A 219 -17.26 4.08 4.45
CA GLN A 219 -15.99 4.29 5.14
C GLN A 219 -16.18 4.75 6.59
N TYR A 220 -17.16 5.62 6.84
CA TYR A 220 -17.43 6.18 8.18
C TYR A 220 -18.67 5.56 8.86
N GLU A 221 -19.18 4.44 8.34
CA GLU A 221 -20.29 3.66 8.93
C GLU A 221 -21.54 4.50 9.31
N LEU A 222 -21.98 5.40 8.43
CA LEU A 222 -23.04 6.36 8.71
C LEU A 222 -24.45 5.75 8.56
N ASP A 223 -24.87 4.92 9.52
CA ASP A 223 -26.13 4.14 9.51
C ASP A 223 -27.42 4.96 9.28
N ALA A 224 -27.47 6.22 9.71
CA ALA A 224 -28.64 7.08 9.53
C ALA A 224 -28.93 7.43 8.05
N LEU A 225 -28.01 7.08 7.14
CA LEU A 225 -28.12 7.31 5.70
C LEU A 225 -28.64 6.07 4.95
N PHE A 226 -28.97 4.98 5.66
CA PHE A 226 -29.49 3.76 5.07
C PHE A 226 -30.66 3.99 4.12
N ASP A 227 -31.71 4.70 4.57
CA ASP A 227 -32.90 4.96 3.74
C ASP A 227 -32.60 5.81 2.50
N TRP A 228 -31.62 6.72 2.60
CA TRP A 228 -31.19 7.54 1.46
C TRP A 228 -30.48 6.69 0.41
N ALA A 229 -29.55 5.83 0.84
CA ALA A 229 -28.89 4.87 -0.06
C ALA A 229 -29.91 3.88 -0.65
N ARG A 230 -30.85 3.39 0.16
CA ARG A 230 -31.90 2.45 -0.27
C ARG A 230 -32.80 3.06 -1.34
N ALA A 231 -33.18 4.33 -1.21
CA ALA A 231 -33.97 5.03 -2.23
C ALA A 231 -33.24 5.08 -3.58
N ILE A 232 -31.93 5.35 -3.58
CA ILE A 232 -31.11 5.32 -4.81
C ILE A 232 -31.03 3.90 -5.37
N ALA A 233 -30.87 2.90 -4.51
CA ALA A 233 -30.72 1.51 -4.93
C ALA A 233 -31.99 0.91 -5.55
N TRP A 234 -33.18 1.46 -5.26
CA TRP A 234 -34.46 1.02 -5.84
C TRP A 234 -34.89 1.78 -7.09
N ASP A 235 -34.23 2.89 -7.41
CA ASP A 235 -34.59 3.72 -8.55
C ASP A 235 -33.92 3.20 -9.85
N ASP A 236 -34.72 2.52 -10.68
CA ASP A 236 -34.29 1.93 -11.95
C ASP A 236 -33.89 2.96 -13.01
N GLU A 237 -34.23 4.24 -12.81
CA GLU A 237 -33.83 5.32 -13.72
C GLU A 237 -32.38 5.79 -13.46
N GLN A 238 -31.78 5.37 -12.34
CA GLN A 238 -30.40 5.72 -12.01
C GLN A 238 -29.40 4.94 -12.87
N ARG A 239 -28.20 5.51 -13.00
CA ARG A 239 -27.07 4.81 -13.64
C ARG A 239 -26.72 3.54 -12.86
N SER A 240 -26.41 2.46 -13.57
CA SER A 240 -26.00 1.18 -12.98
C SER A 240 -24.89 1.32 -11.93
N GLU A 241 -23.88 2.15 -12.17
CA GLU A 241 -22.78 2.39 -11.23
C GLU A 241 -23.26 2.96 -9.88
N LEU A 242 -24.26 3.85 -9.94
CA LEU A 242 -24.83 4.47 -8.74
C LEU A 242 -25.74 3.50 -7.98
N ILE A 243 -26.53 2.69 -8.70
CA ILE A 243 -27.32 1.60 -8.11
C ILE A 243 -26.39 0.61 -7.42
N ASP A 244 -25.34 0.16 -8.09
CA ASP A 244 -24.35 -0.79 -7.58
C ASP A 244 -23.71 -0.26 -6.28
N ALA A 245 -23.24 0.99 -6.29
CA ALA A 245 -22.70 1.64 -5.10
C ALA A 245 -23.74 1.75 -3.97
N ALA A 246 -25.00 2.04 -4.28
CA ALA A 246 -26.06 2.18 -3.29
C ALA A 246 -26.45 0.83 -2.66
N VAL A 247 -26.54 -0.24 -3.46
CA VAL A 247 -26.75 -1.61 -2.96
C VAL A 247 -25.61 -2.01 -2.02
N TRP A 248 -24.35 -1.73 -2.40
CA TRP A 248 -23.18 -2.00 -1.57
C TRP A 248 -23.24 -1.24 -0.25
N THR A 249 -23.62 0.04 -0.26
CA THR A 249 -23.83 0.82 0.96
C THR A 249 -24.93 0.23 1.83
N CYS A 250 -26.07 -0.15 1.26
CA CYS A 250 -27.18 -0.74 2.02
C CYS A 250 -26.76 -2.06 2.68
N LEU A 251 -26.12 -2.96 1.92
CA LEU A 251 -25.60 -4.22 2.44
C LEU A 251 -24.56 -4.00 3.54
N HIS A 252 -23.67 -3.03 3.38
CA HIS A 252 -22.64 -2.75 4.38
C HIS A 252 -23.22 -2.23 5.70
N LEU A 253 -24.21 -1.33 5.64
CA LEU A 253 -24.83 -0.76 6.84
C LEU A 253 -25.79 -1.75 7.53
N ARG A 254 -26.67 -2.40 6.75
CA ARG A 254 -27.72 -3.28 7.27
C ARG A 254 -27.89 -4.50 6.35
N PRO A 255 -27.04 -5.54 6.48
CA PRO A 255 -27.06 -6.69 5.57
C PRO A 255 -28.42 -7.40 5.54
N GLU A 256 -29.02 -7.63 6.71
CA GLU A 256 -30.28 -8.38 6.86
C GLU A 256 -31.46 -7.66 6.20
N GLU A 257 -31.60 -6.35 6.44
CA GLU A 257 -32.65 -5.53 5.80
C GLU A 257 -32.44 -5.38 4.29
N SER A 258 -31.20 -5.56 3.81
CA SER A 258 -30.81 -5.30 2.42
C SER A 258 -30.78 -6.55 1.54
N PHE A 259 -30.89 -7.74 2.11
CA PHE A 259 -30.83 -8.98 1.34
C PHE A 259 -31.93 -9.04 0.25
N ALA A 260 -33.14 -8.59 0.58
CA ALA A 260 -34.24 -8.55 -0.40
C ALA A 260 -33.95 -7.60 -1.58
N LEU A 261 -33.34 -6.45 -1.31
CA LEU A 261 -32.89 -5.51 -2.34
C LEU A 261 -31.79 -6.14 -3.21
N TRP A 262 -30.78 -6.75 -2.58
CA TRP A 262 -29.71 -7.44 -3.30
C TRP A 262 -30.25 -8.56 -4.20
N ARG A 263 -31.17 -9.38 -3.67
CA ARG A 263 -31.81 -10.49 -4.39
C ARG A 263 -32.57 -9.99 -5.61
N HIS A 264 -33.41 -8.96 -5.42
CA HIS A 264 -34.15 -8.33 -6.52
C HIS A 264 -33.21 -7.86 -7.64
N ARG A 265 -32.05 -7.30 -7.28
CA ARG A 265 -31.07 -6.79 -8.24
C ARG A 265 -30.32 -7.90 -8.95
N ILE A 266 -29.81 -8.92 -8.25
CA ILE A 266 -29.06 -10.01 -8.89
C ILE A 266 -29.93 -10.85 -9.84
N ASP A 267 -31.22 -11.01 -9.55
CA ASP A 267 -32.18 -11.73 -10.40
C ASP A 267 -32.38 -11.06 -11.77
N GLN A 268 -32.11 -9.76 -11.89
CA GLN A 268 -32.19 -9.00 -13.14
C GLN A 268 -30.87 -8.97 -13.92
N ILE A 269 -29.78 -9.47 -13.33
CA ILE A 269 -28.45 -9.39 -13.95
C ILE A 269 -28.21 -10.63 -14.81
N GLU A 270 -28.15 -10.42 -16.13
CA GLU A 270 -27.78 -11.46 -17.09
C GLU A 270 -26.26 -11.67 -17.20
N SER A 271 -25.48 -10.61 -16.98
CA SER A 271 -24.02 -10.64 -17.14
C SER A 271 -23.36 -11.41 -15.99
N ARG A 272 -22.66 -12.51 -16.32
CA ARG A 272 -21.88 -13.31 -15.35
C ARG A 272 -20.89 -12.47 -14.54
N ALA A 273 -20.21 -11.51 -15.18
CA ALA A 273 -19.24 -10.65 -14.48
C ALA A 273 -19.93 -9.76 -13.42
N ARG A 274 -21.15 -9.29 -13.70
CA ARG A 274 -21.95 -8.53 -12.74
C ARG A 274 -22.54 -9.43 -11.65
N GLN A 275 -22.94 -10.66 -11.98
CA GLN A 275 -23.37 -11.64 -10.97
C GLN A 275 -22.24 -11.94 -9.96
N VAL A 276 -21.00 -12.15 -10.45
CA VAL A 276 -19.83 -12.33 -9.59
C VAL A 276 -19.63 -11.11 -8.69
N TYR A 277 -19.71 -9.90 -9.25
CA TYR A 277 -19.59 -8.66 -8.47
C TYR A 277 -20.64 -8.58 -7.35
N TYR A 278 -21.91 -8.85 -7.65
CA TYR A 278 -22.98 -8.85 -6.64
C TYR A 278 -22.80 -9.95 -5.58
N ILE A 279 -22.32 -11.14 -5.95
CA ILE A 279 -22.04 -12.20 -4.97
C ILE A 279 -20.91 -11.80 -4.03
N LEU A 280 -19.80 -11.28 -4.57
CA LEU A 280 -18.71 -10.75 -3.74
C LEU A 280 -19.22 -9.62 -2.85
N MET A 281 -20.15 -8.81 -3.35
CA MET A 281 -20.78 -7.77 -2.56
C MET A 281 -21.51 -8.32 -1.33
N LEU A 282 -22.33 -9.35 -1.51
CA LEU A 282 -23.03 -9.96 -0.37
C LEU A 282 -22.02 -10.64 0.58
N LEU A 283 -21.07 -11.39 0.05
CA LEU A 283 -20.10 -12.14 0.87
C LEU A 283 -19.22 -11.24 1.74
N ALA A 284 -18.86 -10.04 1.26
CA ALA A 284 -18.05 -9.11 2.03
C ALA A 284 -18.83 -8.44 3.18
N ALA A 285 -20.10 -8.11 2.92
CA ALA A 285 -20.95 -7.31 3.80
C ALA A 285 -21.74 -8.16 4.81
N ALA A 286 -22.12 -9.38 4.45
CA ALA A 286 -23.01 -10.20 5.26
C ALA A 286 -22.43 -10.62 6.61
N GLY A 287 -21.10 -10.65 6.76
CA GLY A 287 -20.44 -10.99 8.04
C GLY A 287 -20.97 -12.31 8.62
N GLU A 288 -21.43 -12.25 9.87
CA GLU A 288 -22.05 -13.37 10.60
C GLU A 288 -23.53 -13.62 10.21
N SER A 289 -24.20 -12.65 9.59
CA SER A 289 -25.60 -12.79 9.14
C SER A 289 -25.76 -13.69 7.91
N LEU A 290 -24.66 -14.05 7.23
CA LEU A 290 -24.71 -14.93 6.07
C LEU A 290 -25.21 -16.32 6.46
N ASN A 291 -26.27 -16.79 5.81
CA ASN A 291 -26.89 -18.09 6.06
C ASN A 291 -27.09 -18.87 4.74
N GLU A 292 -27.49 -20.15 4.86
CA GLU A 292 -27.66 -21.02 3.69
C GLU A 292 -28.77 -20.57 2.75
N GLU A 293 -29.84 -19.93 3.24
CA GLU A 293 -30.92 -19.40 2.40
C GLU A 293 -30.39 -18.31 1.45
N TRP A 294 -29.52 -17.44 1.96
CA TRP A 294 -28.93 -16.38 1.17
C TRP A 294 -28.01 -16.94 0.08
N VAL A 295 -27.22 -17.95 0.43
CA VAL A 295 -26.31 -18.61 -0.52
C VAL A 295 -27.08 -19.42 -1.57
N ALA A 296 -28.24 -19.98 -1.20
CA ALA A 296 -29.11 -20.69 -2.15
C ALA A 296 -29.67 -19.79 -3.25
N ALA A 297 -29.70 -18.47 -3.03
CA ALA A 297 -30.08 -17.49 -4.06
C ALA A 297 -28.97 -17.22 -5.10
N PHE A 298 -27.77 -17.79 -4.95
CA PHE A 298 -26.68 -17.55 -5.89
C PHE A 298 -26.98 -18.22 -7.25
N PRO A 299 -26.81 -17.50 -8.36
CA PRO A 299 -26.85 -18.11 -9.68
C PRO A 299 -25.85 -19.27 -9.79
N SER A 300 -26.29 -20.42 -10.28
CA SER A 300 -25.46 -21.64 -10.38
C SER A 300 -25.14 -21.99 -11.83
N ASN A 301 -24.31 -21.16 -12.48
CA ASN A 301 -23.94 -21.36 -13.89
C ASN A 301 -22.45 -21.14 -14.18
N GLY A 302 -21.66 -22.19 -13.98
CA GLY A 302 -20.22 -22.24 -14.30
C GLY A 302 -19.33 -22.35 -13.06
N ASP A 303 -18.06 -22.67 -13.29
CA ASP A 303 -17.12 -23.05 -12.22
C ASP A 303 -16.91 -21.94 -11.18
N LEU A 304 -16.70 -20.69 -11.62
CA LEU A 304 -16.49 -19.56 -10.71
C LEU A 304 -17.67 -19.33 -9.77
N LEU A 305 -18.89 -19.29 -10.31
CA LEU A 305 -20.11 -19.08 -9.50
C LEU A 305 -20.35 -20.27 -8.55
N ASN A 306 -20.09 -21.49 -9.01
CA ASN A 306 -20.19 -22.69 -8.17
C ASN A 306 -19.19 -22.66 -7.00
N GLN A 307 -17.96 -22.19 -7.23
CA GLN A 307 -16.96 -22.05 -6.16
C GLN A 307 -17.32 -20.90 -5.20
N LEU A 308 -17.87 -19.79 -5.69
CA LEU A 308 -18.38 -18.72 -4.83
C LEU A 308 -19.53 -19.21 -3.93
N ALA A 309 -20.44 -20.02 -4.48
CA ALA A 309 -21.51 -20.64 -3.68
C ALA A 309 -20.97 -21.65 -2.65
N ARG A 310 -19.92 -22.40 -2.98
CA ARG A 310 -19.23 -23.27 -2.01
C ARG A 310 -18.57 -22.46 -0.88
N LEU A 311 -17.89 -21.36 -1.21
CA LEU A 311 -17.32 -20.47 -0.22
C LEU A 311 -18.42 -19.84 0.66
N GLY A 312 -19.52 -19.38 0.05
CA GLY A 312 -20.67 -18.85 0.78
C GLY A 312 -21.24 -19.86 1.77
N ARG A 313 -21.44 -21.11 1.36
CA ARG A 313 -21.88 -22.20 2.26
C ARG A 313 -20.87 -22.47 3.37
N ALA A 314 -19.58 -22.50 3.05
CA ALA A 314 -18.53 -22.72 4.05
C ALA A 314 -18.54 -21.62 5.12
N LYS A 315 -18.73 -20.35 4.71
CA LYS A 315 -18.92 -19.21 5.63
C LYS A 315 -20.18 -19.35 6.46
N ALA A 316 -21.34 -19.60 5.84
CA ALA A 316 -22.63 -19.73 6.53
C ALA A 316 -22.66 -20.87 7.57
N LEU A 317 -22.00 -21.99 7.28
CA LEU A 317 -21.92 -23.16 8.16
C LEU A 317 -20.73 -23.12 9.13
N ASN A 318 -19.90 -22.08 9.06
CA ASN A 318 -18.64 -21.97 9.80
C ASN A 318 -17.76 -23.24 9.68
N THR A 319 -17.58 -23.72 8.45
CA THR A 319 -16.74 -24.89 8.10
C THR A 319 -15.47 -24.45 7.38
N ASP A 320 -14.68 -25.38 6.81
CA ASP A 320 -13.43 -25.05 6.10
C ASP A 320 -13.65 -24.08 4.93
N ARG A 321 -13.26 -22.82 5.14
CA ARG A 321 -13.34 -21.73 4.15
C ARG A 321 -12.14 -21.72 3.22
N VAL A 322 -10.99 -22.23 3.65
CA VAL A 322 -9.72 -22.12 2.93
C VAL A 322 -9.74 -22.95 1.65
N THR A 323 -10.29 -24.17 1.71
CA THR A 323 -10.37 -25.05 0.53
C THR A 323 -11.12 -24.39 -0.65
N PRO A 324 -12.34 -23.85 -0.49
CA PRO A 324 -13.00 -23.14 -1.58
C PRO A 324 -12.30 -21.82 -1.98
N MET A 325 -11.63 -21.12 -1.05
CA MET A 325 -10.80 -19.95 -1.41
C MET A 325 -9.63 -20.33 -2.31
N ILE A 326 -8.90 -21.41 -2.00
CA ILE A 326 -7.83 -21.96 -2.83
C ILE A 326 -8.34 -22.31 -4.23
N ALA A 327 -9.51 -22.95 -4.33
CA ALA A 327 -10.11 -23.27 -5.63
C ALA A 327 -10.43 -22.01 -6.45
N LEU A 328 -10.84 -20.92 -5.82
CA LEU A 328 -11.08 -19.63 -6.48
C LEU A 328 -9.77 -18.96 -6.95
N ILE A 329 -8.70 -19.03 -6.14
CA ILE A 329 -7.36 -18.55 -6.54
C ILE A 329 -6.87 -19.27 -7.79
N ASP A 330 -7.06 -20.59 -7.85
CA ASP A 330 -6.62 -21.42 -8.98
C ASP A 330 -7.40 -21.09 -10.27
N ILE A 331 -8.68 -20.70 -10.17
CA ILE A 331 -9.45 -20.15 -11.31
C ILE A 331 -8.81 -18.86 -11.83
N GLY A 332 -8.23 -18.03 -10.95
CA GLY A 332 -7.46 -16.86 -11.35
C GLY A 332 -8.29 -15.69 -11.85
N HIS A 333 -9.50 -15.49 -11.32
CA HIS A 333 -10.34 -14.34 -11.63
C HIS A 333 -9.92 -13.12 -10.78
N GLY A 334 -9.41 -12.07 -11.42
CA GLY A 334 -8.76 -10.92 -10.75
C GLY A 334 -9.54 -10.31 -9.59
N ARG A 335 -10.80 -9.88 -9.81
CA ARG A 335 -11.64 -9.29 -8.74
C ARG A 335 -11.91 -10.23 -7.58
N THR A 336 -11.97 -11.54 -7.85
CA THR A 336 -12.17 -12.53 -6.79
C THR A 336 -10.89 -12.67 -5.97
N ASN A 337 -9.73 -12.68 -6.61
CA ASN A 337 -8.44 -12.74 -5.90
C ASN A 337 -8.22 -11.51 -5.02
N GLU A 338 -8.52 -10.31 -5.51
CA GLU A 338 -8.48 -9.06 -4.71
C GLU A 338 -9.38 -9.17 -3.47
N TRP A 339 -10.63 -9.61 -3.65
CA TRP A 339 -11.55 -9.81 -2.54
C TRP A 339 -11.08 -10.89 -1.56
N LEU A 340 -10.52 -12.00 -2.05
CA LEU A 340 -10.00 -13.07 -1.21
C LEU A 340 -8.84 -12.61 -0.32
N MET A 341 -7.96 -11.73 -0.81
CA MET A 341 -6.90 -11.15 0.02
C MET A 341 -7.46 -10.27 1.11
N ALA A 342 -8.46 -9.44 0.82
CA ALA A 342 -9.13 -8.65 1.85
C ALA A 342 -9.77 -9.57 2.91
N GLU A 343 -10.49 -10.61 2.47
CA GLU A 343 -11.17 -11.56 3.35
C GLU A 343 -10.20 -12.44 4.17
N ALA A 344 -9.00 -12.71 3.65
CA ALA A 344 -7.98 -13.51 4.35
C ALA A 344 -7.55 -12.89 5.69
N SER A 345 -7.73 -11.58 5.89
CA SER A 345 -7.49 -10.90 7.17
C SER A 345 -8.43 -11.32 8.31
N ARG A 346 -9.57 -11.94 7.96
CA ARG A 346 -10.60 -12.42 8.92
C ARG A 346 -10.48 -13.91 9.23
N LEU A 347 -9.50 -14.60 8.64
CA LEU A 347 -9.24 -16.01 8.89
C LEU A 347 -8.42 -16.18 10.18
N SER A 348 -8.46 -17.39 10.76
CA SER A 348 -7.47 -17.75 11.79
C SER A 348 -6.05 -17.78 11.21
N ALA A 349 -5.04 -17.66 12.06
CA ALA A 349 -3.63 -17.67 11.63
C ALA A 349 -3.28 -18.93 10.81
N GLU A 350 -3.76 -20.11 11.22
CA GLU A 350 -3.53 -21.37 10.51
C GLU A 350 -4.20 -21.40 9.12
N GLU A 351 -5.43 -20.89 9.03
CA GLU A 351 -6.16 -20.79 7.76
C GLU A 351 -5.52 -19.79 6.80
N ALA A 352 -5.12 -18.63 7.30
CA ALA A 352 -4.44 -17.59 6.53
C ALA A 352 -3.08 -18.09 6.01
N GLU A 353 -2.31 -18.77 6.87
CA GLU A 353 -1.03 -19.39 6.48
C GLU A 353 -1.22 -20.35 5.28
N ARG A 354 -2.19 -21.27 5.37
CA ARG A 354 -2.50 -22.23 4.31
C ARG A 354 -2.84 -21.54 2.98
N LEU A 355 -3.64 -20.47 3.03
CA LEU A 355 -4.03 -19.72 1.84
C LEU A 355 -2.84 -18.97 1.22
N TYR A 356 -2.08 -18.21 2.02
CA TYR A 356 -0.96 -17.42 1.53
C TYR A 356 0.16 -18.31 0.98
N ALA A 357 0.47 -19.42 1.64
CA ALA A 357 1.44 -20.40 1.14
C ALA A 357 1.02 -20.94 -0.25
N HIS A 358 -0.26 -21.30 -0.44
CA HIS A 358 -0.76 -21.77 -1.75
C HIS A 358 -0.63 -20.70 -2.83
N ILE A 359 -0.91 -19.43 -2.53
CA ILE A 359 -0.76 -18.32 -3.48
C ILE A 359 0.70 -18.21 -3.93
N ILE A 360 1.66 -18.26 -3.00
CA ILE A 360 3.10 -18.19 -3.30
C ILE A 360 3.54 -19.40 -4.13
N GLU A 361 3.13 -20.61 -3.74
CA GLU A 361 3.45 -21.85 -4.45
C GLU A 361 2.87 -21.88 -5.87
N SER A 362 1.75 -21.18 -6.11
CA SER A 362 1.14 -21.07 -7.44
C SER A 362 2.02 -20.35 -8.47
N ILE A 363 3.00 -19.55 -8.03
CA ILE A 363 3.98 -18.88 -8.89
C ILE A 363 4.89 -19.89 -9.58
N GLY A 364 5.21 -21.01 -8.91
CA GLY A 364 6.03 -22.08 -9.49
C GLY A 364 5.33 -22.89 -10.59
N ARG A 365 4.03 -22.67 -10.82
CA ARG A 365 3.23 -23.39 -11.82
C ARG A 365 3.28 -22.69 -13.20
N PRO A 366 3.01 -23.39 -14.31
CA PRO A 366 2.91 -22.76 -15.63
C PRO A 366 1.92 -21.58 -15.64
N GLY A 367 2.37 -20.43 -16.13
CA GLY A 367 1.58 -19.19 -16.11
C GLY A 367 1.50 -18.49 -14.75
N GLY A 368 2.32 -18.89 -13.77
CA GLY A 368 2.44 -18.24 -12.47
C GLY A 368 2.96 -16.80 -12.55
N MET A 369 3.87 -16.51 -13.49
CA MET A 369 4.48 -15.18 -13.67
C MET A 369 3.64 -14.16 -14.45
N ARG A 370 2.31 -14.26 -14.37
CA ARG A 370 1.44 -13.19 -14.88
C ARG A 370 1.44 -12.01 -13.91
N PRO A 371 1.39 -10.74 -14.37
CA PRO A 371 1.53 -9.57 -13.50
C PRO A 371 0.56 -9.53 -12.32
N ASP A 372 -0.70 -9.93 -12.53
CA ASP A 372 -1.75 -10.02 -11.51
C ASP A 372 -1.41 -11.03 -10.41
N ARG A 373 -0.85 -12.19 -10.78
CA ARG A 373 -0.44 -13.22 -9.82
C ARG A 373 0.81 -12.83 -9.06
N ILE A 374 1.75 -12.13 -9.70
CA ILE A 374 2.96 -11.63 -9.03
C ILE A 374 2.59 -10.65 -7.92
N ALA A 375 1.74 -9.66 -8.21
CA ALA A 375 1.29 -8.70 -7.19
C ALA A 375 0.62 -9.42 -6.00
N LEU A 376 -0.27 -10.36 -6.29
CA LEU A 376 -0.95 -11.18 -5.29
C LEU A 376 0.02 -11.99 -4.41
N ALA A 377 1.04 -12.59 -5.02
CA ALA A 377 2.03 -13.41 -4.32
C ALA A 377 3.00 -12.58 -3.47
N ILE A 378 3.34 -11.35 -3.90
CA ILE A 378 4.13 -10.41 -3.09
C ILE A 378 3.36 -10.05 -1.82
N GLU A 379 2.08 -9.67 -1.97
CA GLU A 379 1.22 -9.35 -0.82
C GLU A 379 1.02 -10.57 0.09
N ALA A 380 0.78 -11.75 -0.48
CA ALA A 380 0.69 -12.99 0.29
C ALA A 380 1.97 -13.32 1.05
N ALA A 381 3.15 -13.06 0.47
CA ALA A 381 4.43 -13.24 1.16
C ALA A 381 4.62 -12.28 2.33
N ALA A 382 4.28 -11.00 2.14
CA ALA A 382 4.32 -10.01 3.23
C ALA A 382 3.40 -10.42 4.39
N ARG A 383 2.15 -10.79 4.08
CA ARG A 383 1.16 -11.21 5.10
C ARG A 383 1.52 -12.55 5.74
N LEU A 384 2.06 -13.51 4.98
CA LEU A 384 2.55 -14.77 5.54
C LEU A 384 3.68 -14.55 6.53
N PHE A 385 4.60 -13.63 6.26
CA PHE A 385 5.67 -13.30 7.19
C PHE A 385 5.13 -12.73 8.51
N THR A 386 4.07 -11.92 8.47
CA THR A 386 3.40 -11.41 9.69
C THR A 386 2.69 -12.53 10.46
N VAL A 387 2.03 -13.47 9.78
CA VAL A 387 1.23 -14.53 10.42
C VAL A 387 2.10 -15.69 10.91
N ASN A 388 3.02 -16.18 10.07
CA ASN A 388 3.94 -17.26 10.38
C ASN A 388 5.30 -17.05 9.66
N PRO A 389 6.24 -16.34 10.30
CA PRO A 389 7.56 -16.09 9.71
C PRO A 389 8.43 -17.36 9.56
N ASP A 390 8.18 -18.43 10.34
CA ASP A 390 8.91 -19.70 10.21
C ASP A 390 8.52 -20.40 8.90
N ARG A 391 7.26 -20.29 8.48
CA ARG A 391 6.76 -20.91 7.24
C ARG A 391 7.45 -20.30 6.02
N ILE A 392 7.53 -18.97 5.93
CA ILE A 392 8.19 -18.32 4.79
C ILE A 392 9.70 -18.55 4.79
N GLU A 393 10.34 -18.61 5.95
CA GLU A 393 11.75 -18.99 6.09
C GLU A 393 12.00 -20.40 5.52
N THR A 394 11.13 -21.36 5.87
CA THR A 394 11.18 -22.72 5.32
C THR A 394 10.98 -22.72 3.80
N MET A 395 9.98 -22.00 3.29
CA MET A 395 9.68 -21.95 1.84
C MET A 395 10.81 -21.30 1.03
N ILE A 396 11.44 -20.25 1.54
CA ILE A 396 12.56 -19.57 0.87
C ILE A 396 13.78 -20.50 0.75
N ARG A 397 14.05 -21.30 1.80
CA ARG A 397 15.19 -22.22 1.86
C ARG A 397 14.96 -23.53 1.12
N ASP A 398 13.72 -23.83 0.74
CA ASP A 398 13.41 -25.04 -0.01
C ASP A 398 14.24 -25.11 -1.30
N GLU A 399 14.95 -26.22 -1.48
CA GLU A 399 15.76 -26.49 -2.67
C GLU A 399 14.89 -26.60 -3.93
N GLN A 400 13.61 -26.94 -3.79
CA GLN A 400 12.63 -27.01 -4.86
C GLN A 400 11.97 -25.65 -5.17
N ALA A 401 12.21 -24.62 -4.35
CA ALA A 401 11.67 -23.29 -4.62
C ALA A 401 12.31 -22.70 -5.89
N THR A 402 11.46 -22.35 -6.86
CA THR A 402 11.89 -21.70 -8.11
C THR A 402 12.49 -20.31 -7.85
N GLU A 403 13.30 -19.80 -8.79
CA GLU A 403 13.84 -18.43 -8.70
C GLU A 403 12.72 -17.39 -8.56
N ASP A 404 11.62 -17.58 -9.30
CA ASP A 404 10.45 -16.70 -9.29
C ASP A 404 9.70 -16.72 -7.95
N MET A 405 9.55 -17.89 -7.32
CA MET A 405 9.00 -17.99 -5.96
C MET A 405 9.87 -17.25 -4.94
N ARG A 406 11.20 -17.44 -4.99
CA ARG A 406 12.12 -16.72 -4.11
C ARG A 406 12.06 -15.21 -4.35
N TYR A 407 11.96 -14.79 -5.61
CA TYR A 407 11.84 -13.39 -5.99
C TYR A 407 10.60 -12.72 -5.37
N VAL A 408 9.41 -13.32 -5.48
CA VAL A 408 8.18 -12.73 -4.89
C VAL A 408 8.23 -12.75 -3.36
N MET A 409 8.79 -13.79 -2.75
CA MET A 409 8.94 -13.86 -1.29
C MET A 409 9.86 -12.75 -0.77
N LEU A 410 11.00 -12.51 -1.42
CA LEU A 410 11.93 -11.44 -1.05
C LEU A 410 11.35 -10.05 -1.27
N LEU A 411 10.53 -9.85 -2.30
CA LEU A 411 9.80 -8.60 -2.48
C LEU A 411 8.79 -8.36 -1.35
N GLY A 412 8.02 -9.38 -0.94
CA GLY A 412 7.12 -9.25 0.20
C GLY A 412 7.86 -8.94 1.51
N LEU A 413 9.02 -9.56 1.72
CA LEU A 413 9.87 -9.28 2.88
C LEU A 413 10.45 -7.85 2.88
N LEU A 414 10.53 -7.15 1.75
CA LEU A 414 10.99 -5.75 1.73
C LEU A 414 10.00 -4.78 2.38
N GLU A 415 8.73 -5.17 2.51
CA GLU A 415 7.68 -4.33 3.11
C GLU A 415 7.76 -4.28 4.65
N THR A 416 8.42 -5.25 5.29
CA THR A 416 8.57 -5.26 6.76
C THR A 416 9.79 -4.49 7.26
N THR A 417 9.71 -3.97 8.48
CA THR A 417 10.84 -3.38 9.20
C THR A 417 11.45 -4.34 10.23
N GLU A 418 10.93 -5.57 10.36
CA GLU A 418 11.44 -6.55 11.31
C GLU A 418 12.83 -7.10 10.92
N GLU A 419 13.79 -7.04 11.84
CA GLU A 419 15.17 -7.53 11.66
C GLU A 419 15.24 -9.00 11.22
N ARG A 420 14.21 -9.79 11.54
CA ARG A 420 14.12 -11.20 11.13
C ARG A 420 14.18 -11.36 9.61
N ALA A 421 13.59 -10.46 8.83
CA ALA A 421 13.66 -10.52 7.37
C ALA A 421 15.11 -10.40 6.85
N GLY A 422 15.90 -9.53 7.49
CA GLY A 422 17.33 -9.40 7.21
C GLY A 422 18.12 -10.67 7.53
N ARG A 423 17.81 -11.35 8.64
CA ARG A 423 18.45 -12.63 9.01
C ARG A 423 18.13 -13.74 8.00
N ILE A 424 16.87 -13.89 7.62
CA ILE A 424 16.46 -14.87 6.59
C ILE A 424 17.22 -14.59 5.29
N ALA A 425 17.27 -13.32 4.87
CA ALA A 425 18.01 -12.93 3.66
C ALA A 425 19.50 -13.25 3.77
N ALA A 426 20.15 -12.95 4.91
CA ALA A 426 21.58 -13.16 5.14
C ALA A 426 22.02 -14.62 4.94
N GLU A 427 21.17 -15.57 5.31
CA GLU A 427 21.46 -17.00 5.20
C GLU A 427 21.39 -17.54 3.77
N ILE A 428 20.66 -16.86 2.89
CA ILE A 428 20.51 -17.25 1.48
C ILE A 428 21.25 -16.33 0.50
N VAL A 429 22.00 -15.34 0.99
CA VAL A 429 22.80 -14.47 0.12
C VAL A 429 23.78 -15.30 -0.69
N GLN A 430 23.62 -15.27 -2.01
CA GLN A 430 24.58 -15.87 -2.93
C GLN A 430 25.46 -14.82 -3.60
N PRO A 431 26.69 -15.17 -4.00
CA PRO A 431 27.54 -14.32 -4.83
C PRO A 431 27.00 -14.29 -6.28
N GLY A 432 26.25 -13.25 -6.63
CA GLY A 432 25.68 -13.07 -7.97
C GLY A 432 25.01 -11.71 -8.20
N PHE A 433 24.37 -11.56 -9.36
CA PHE A 433 23.62 -10.35 -9.76
C PHE A 433 22.24 -10.71 -10.33
N SER A 434 21.70 -11.88 -9.97
CA SER A 434 20.30 -12.19 -10.27
C SER A 434 19.37 -11.21 -9.55
N ARG A 435 18.09 -11.25 -9.91
CA ARG A 435 17.06 -10.46 -9.23
C ARG A 435 17.01 -10.80 -7.74
N THR A 436 16.98 -12.09 -7.44
CA THR A 436 16.99 -12.66 -6.10
C THR A 436 18.25 -12.28 -5.31
N ASP A 437 19.44 -12.32 -5.94
CA ASP A 437 20.70 -11.90 -5.28
C ASP A 437 20.70 -10.41 -4.91
N SER A 438 20.09 -9.58 -5.77
CA SER A 438 20.02 -8.14 -5.54
C SER A 438 19.06 -7.81 -4.40
N LEU A 439 17.91 -8.50 -4.33
CA LEU A 439 16.93 -8.33 -3.27
C LEU A 439 17.41 -8.88 -1.91
N THR A 440 18.07 -10.04 -1.90
CA THR A 440 18.68 -10.57 -0.66
C THR A 440 19.71 -9.60 -0.10
N LEU A 441 20.60 -9.05 -0.95
CA LEU A 441 21.56 -8.04 -0.52
C LEU A 441 20.88 -6.76 -0.03
N LEU A 442 19.79 -6.32 -0.67
CA LEU A 442 19.03 -5.16 -0.22
C LEU A 442 18.41 -5.37 1.16
N LEU A 443 17.78 -6.52 1.40
CA LEU A 443 17.22 -6.90 2.71
C LEU A 443 18.31 -6.94 3.79
N VAL A 444 19.47 -7.54 3.48
CA VAL A 444 20.61 -7.52 4.41
C VAL A 444 21.04 -6.09 4.68
N ALA A 445 21.20 -5.25 3.65
CA ALA A 445 21.60 -3.86 3.81
C ALA A 445 20.58 -3.02 4.60
N LYS A 446 19.29 -3.35 4.50
CA LYS A 446 18.21 -2.69 5.24
C LYS A 446 18.35 -2.88 6.75
N HIS A 447 18.67 -4.10 7.19
CA HIS A 447 18.62 -4.49 8.61
C HIS A 447 19.98 -4.68 9.28
N ALA A 448 21.08 -4.80 8.53
CA ALA A 448 22.41 -4.92 9.10
C ALA A 448 22.95 -3.57 9.58
N ASP A 449 23.74 -3.58 10.66
CA ASP A 449 24.50 -2.42 11.12
C ASP A 449 25.71 -2.14 10.22
N GLU A 450 26.36 -3.19 9.74
CA GLU A 450 27.53 -3.11 8.87
C GLU A 450 27.46 -4.15 7.74
N LEU A 451 27.98 -3.77 6.57
CA LEU A 451 28.18 -4.68 5.43
C LEU A 451 29.65 -5.03 5.28
N THR A 452 29.92 -6.27 4.87
CA THR A 452 31.26 -6.64 4.40
C THR A 452 31.64 -5.81 3.16
N GLU A 453 32.94 -5.60 2.92
CA GLU A 453 33.37 -4.85 1.74
C GLU A 453 32.84 -5.43 0.42
N ALA A 454 32.74 -6.77 0.34
CA ALA A 454 32.21 -7.44 -0.84
C ALA A 454 30.72 -7.13 -1.05
N GLN A 455 29.93 -7.13 0.03
CA GLN A 455 28.51 -6.74 0.00
C GLN A 455 28.37 -5.26 -0.37
N LEU A 456 29.18 -4.37 0.22
CA LEU A 456 29.13 -2.93 -0.07
C LEU A 456 29.48 -2.64 -1.54
N ARG A 457 30.53 -3.28 -2.10
CA ARG A 457 30.87 -3.16 -3.52
C ARG A 457 29.73 -3.66 -4.42
N ARG A 458 29.07 -4.77 -4.06
CA ARG A 458 27.91 -5.30 -4.80
C ARG A 458 26.71 -4.37 -4.75
N LEU A 459 26.43 -3.79 -3.59
CA LEU A 459 25.36 -2.80 -3.46
C LEU A 459 25.64 -1.58 -4.34
N GLY A 460 26.89 -1.10 -4.38
CA GLY A 460 27.33 -0.04 -5.30
C GLY A 460 27.14 -0.40 -6.78
N MET A 461 27.36 -1.66 -7.17
CA MET A 461 27.09 -2.13 -8.53
C MET A 461 25.58 -2.14 -8.86
N ILE A 462 24.72 -2.50 -7.92
CA ILE A 462 23.26 -2.42 -8.10
C ILE A 462 22.83 -0.96 -8.33
N VAL A 463 23.34 -0.04 -7.53
CA VAL A 463 23.12 1.42 -7.68
C VAL A 463 23.53 1.90 -9.07
N ALA A 464 24.71 1.48 -9.54
CA ALA A 464 25.23 1.80 -10.87
C ALA A 464 24.42 1.16 -12.03
N GLY A 465 23.46 0.26 -11.75
CA GLY A 465 22.59 -0.38 -12.74
C GLY A 465 23.02 -1.79 -13.14
N GLY A 466 23.99 -2.40 -12.44
CA GLY A 466 24.43 -3.77 -12.67
C GLY A 466 23.47 -4.85 -12.15
N GLY A 467 22.52 -4.50 -11.27
CA GLY A 467 21.47 -5.40 -10.81
C GLY A 467 20.26 -5.38 -11.74
N ARG A 468 19.65 -6.54 -12.01
CA ARG A 468 18.42 -6.66 -12.84
C ARG A 468 17.16 -6.23 -12.06
N VAL A 469 17.20 -5.10 -11.36
CA VAL A 469 16.12 -4.63 -10.47
C VAL A 469 15.47 -3.35 -10.99
N SER A 470 14.26 -3.05 -10.51
CA SER A 470 13.53 -1.83 -10.88
C SER A 470 14.23 -0.58 -10.36
N GLU A 471 13.87 0.58 -10.91
CA GLU A 471 14.43 1.86 -10.49
C GLU A 471 14.12 2.20 -9.02
N MET A 472 12.95 1.77 -8.53
CA MET A 472 12.50 1.93 -7.13
C MET A 472 13.45 1.20 -6.18
N VAL A 473 13.79 -0.05 -6.50
CA VAL A 473 14.76 -0.86 -5.74
C VAL A 473 16.17 -0.26 -5.84
N ARG A 474 16.55 0.32 -7.00
CA ARG A 474 17.83 1.03 -7.14
C ARG A 474 17.92 2.29 -6.29
N VAL A 475 16.83 3.04 -6.17
CA VAL A 475 16.76 4.23 -5.31
C VAL A 475 16.87 3.86 -3.82
N GLN A 476 16.19 2.79 -3.38
CA GLN A 476 16.39 2.25 -2.02
C GLN A 476 17.84 1.77 -1.80
N SER A 477 18.42 1.09 -2.80
CA SER A 477 19.82 0.65 -2.77
C SER A 477 20.79 1.83 -2.67
N ALA A 478 20.49 2.95 -3.35
CA ALA A 478 21.31 4.16 -3.33
C ALA A 478 21.37 4.76 -1.92
N TRP A 479 20.23 4.83 -1.24
CA TRP A 479 20.18 5.27 0.16
C TRP A 479 21.00 4.35 1.07
N LEU A 480 20.73 3.04 1.03
CA LEU A 480 21.42 2.07 1.88
C LEU A 480 22.93 2.00 1.60
N TYR A 481 23.36 2.21 0.36
CA TYR A 481 24.78 2.31 0.01
C TYR A 481 25.45 3.49 0.72
N LEU A 482 24.84 4.67 0.69
CA LEU A 482 25.39 5.86 1.35
C LEU A 482 25.36 5.74 2.88
N LYS A 483 24.32 5.10 3.44
CA LYS A 483 24.22 4.71 4.85
C LYS A 483 25.40 3.85 5.27
N HIS A 484 25.64 2.75 4.56
CA HIS A 484 26.73 1.81 4.86
C HIS A 484 28.12 2.36 4.58
N GLN A 485 28.25 3.39 3.73
CA GLN A 485 29.48 4.17 3.62
C GLN A 485 29.71 5.17 4.76
N ARG A 486 28.70 5.42 5.61
CA ARG A 486 28.70 6.49 6.62
C ARG A 486 28.93 7.87 6.01
N ARG A 487 28.34 8.12 4.83
CA ARG A 487 28.52 9.37 4.05
C ARG A 487 27.22 10.10 3.76
N ILE A 488 26.13 9.79 4.47
CA ILE A 488 24.85 10.49 4.32
C ILE A 488 25.05 11.99 4.52
N ASP A 489 25.60 12.42 5.65
CA ASP A 489 25.75 13.85 5.98
C ASP A 489 26.59 14.62 4.96
N GLU A 490 27.65 13.99 4.42
CA GLU A 490 28.52 14.58 3.41
C GLU A 490 27.82 14.71 2.04
N THR A 491 27.02 13.71 1.67
CA THR A 491 26.39 13.64 0.34
C THR A 491 25.03 14.31 0.29
N LEU A 492 24.37 14.50 1.43
CA LEU A 492 23.03 15.08 1.53
C LEU A 492 22.95 16.46 0.85
N PRO A 493 23.87 17.43 1.07
CA PRO A 493 23.84 18.69 0.34
C PRO A 493 23.90 18.52 -1.19
N ALA A 494 24.66 17.54 -1.69
CA ALA A 494 24.81 17.28 -3.11
C ALA A 494 23.56 16.66 -3.76
N ILE A 495 22.67 16.06 -2.96
CA ILE A 495 21.38 15.52 -3.43
C ILE A 495 20.41 16.66 -3.82
N PHE A 496 20.50 17.81 -3.14
CA PHE A 496 19.61 18.96 -3.36
C PHE A 496 20.21 20.06 -4.26
N LEU A 497 21.41 19.84 -4.79
CA LEU A 497 21.98 20.73 -5.80
C LEU A 497 21.21 20.57 -7.13
N PRO A 498 20.83 21.68 -7.79
CA PRO A 498 20.05 21.68 -9.02
C PRO A 498 20.73 20.96 -10.20
#